data_AF-A0A970FZG4-F1
#
_entry.id   AF-A0A970FZG4-F1
#
_cell.length_a   1.000
_cell.length_b   1.000
_cell.length_c   1.000
_cell.angle_alpha   90.00
_cell.angle_beta   90.00
_cell.angle_gamma   90.00
#
_symmetry.space_group_name_H-M   'P 1'
#
loop_
_entity.id
_entity.type
_entity.pdbx_description
1 polymer ?
#
loop_
_entity_poly.entity_id
_entity_poly.type
_entity_poly.pdbx_seq_one_letter_code
_entity_poly.pdbx_strand_id
1 'polypeptide(L)'
;MKQLIIDEITGRLKALQIPYALSGDSVTVGTEFVEIGESSDLKKVRYDLTITVDETSRSVVVYVSTVDKYIITADGTLPPGESGKPAHVFRKVKHIMIGPDGESTLVTLDLADIPNTAKACAVRYGWKFSTVLNMSKKPPVLLSASERVKELRINEDMDLSDVYGLVDELTVPKRPRRKKGGFFSRLFRRKK
;
A
#
# COMPACT_ATOMS: atom_id res chain seq x y z
N MET A 1 -9.21 23.80 0.02
CA MET A 1 -8.80 22.77 1.00
C MET A 1 -7.80 21.79 0.44
N LYS A 2 -7.99 21.30 -0.79
CA LYS A 2 -7.02 20.47 -1.51
C LYS A 2 -5.59 21.03 -1.54
N GLN A 3 -5.44 22.31 -1.88
CA GLN A 3 -4.14 22.99 -1.90
C GLN A 3 -3.43 22.91 -0.54
N LEU A 4 -4.15 23.08 0.58
CA LEU A 4 -3.56 22.98 1.92
C LEU A 4 -2.99 21.58 2.21
N ILE A 5 -3.66 20.52 1.75
CA ILE A 5 -3.16 19.14 1.88
C ILE A 5 -1.88 18.96 1.06
N ILE A 6 -1.87 19.47 -0.18
CA ILE A 6 -0.68 19.40 -1.05
C ILE A 6 0.47 20.22 -0.45
N ASP A 7 0.20 21.43 0.05
CA ASP A 7 1.19 22.32 0.65
C ASP A 7 1.83 21.69 1.90
N GLU A 8 1.04 21.02 2.74
CA GLU A 8 1.56 20.35 3.92
C GLU A 8 2.42 19.13 3.58
N ILE A 9 1.96 18.30 2.63
CA ILE A 9 2.71 17.13 2.14
C ILE A 9 4.02 17.58 1.51
N THR A 10 3.97 18.58 0.62
CA THR A 10 5.17 19.12 -0.04
C THR A 10 6.08 19.86 0.93
N GLY A 11 5.53 20.54 1.94
CA GLY A 11 6.28 21.14 3.04
C GLY A 11 7.07 20.09 3.82
N ARG A 12 6.47 18.93 4.10
CA ARG A 12 7.18 17.81 4.75
C ARG A 12 8.27 17.22 3.86
N LEU A 13 8.01 17.05 2.56
CA LEU A 13 9.01 16.56 1.60
C LEU A 13 10.19 17.53 1.47
N LYS A 14 9.93 18.84 1.43
CA LYS A 14 10.95 19.89 1.46
C LYS A 14 11.78 19.85 2.74
N ALA A 15 11.14 19.71 3.89
CA ALA A 15 11.84 19.62 5.18
C ALA A 15 12.77 18.40 5.25
N LEU A 16 12.39 17.31 4.58
CA LEU A 16 13.21 16.10 4.46
C LEU A 16 14.19 16.15 3.27
N GLN A 17 14.23 17.24 2.49
CA GLN A 17 15.03 17.38 1.28
C GLN A 17 14.81 16.26 0.24
N ILE A 18 13.62 15.67 0.24
CA ILE A 18 13.25 14.63 -0.72
C ILE A 18 12.74 15.32 -1.99
N PRO A 19 13.38 15.12 -3.15
CA PRO A 19 12.91 15.72 -4.39
C PRO A 19 11.58 15.11 -4.81
N TYR A 20 10.68 15.96 -5.28
CA TYR A 20 9.34 15.60 -5.70
C TYR A 20 8.93 16.41 -6.93
N ALA A 21 7.99 15.87 -7.71
CA ALA A 21 7.36 16.56 -8.82
C ALA A 21 5.86 16.75 -8.53
N LEU A 22 5.32 17.87 -9.01
CA LEU A 22 3.90 18.15 -8.98
C LEU A 22 3.33 17.99 -10.38
N SER A 23 2.27 17.19 -10.51
CA SER A 23 1.53 17.01 -11.76
C SER A 23 0.05 17.17 -11.47
N GLY A 24 -0.43 18.41 -11.64
CA GLY A 24 -1.80 18.79 -11.27
C GLY A 24 -2.09 18.49 -9.80
N ASP A 25 -2.89 17.45 -9.58
CA ASP A 25 -3.41 17.04 -8.28
C ASP A 25 -2.58 15.93 -7.62
N SER A 26 -1.46 15.58 -8.25
CA SER A 26 -0.61 14.47 -7.86
C SER A 26 0.78 14.95 -7.46
N VAL A 27 1.27 14.45 -6.33
CA VAL A 27 2.66 14.59 -5.88
C VAL A 27 3.37 13.28 -6.15
N THR A 28 4.44 13.31 -6.94
CA THR A 28 5.25 12.12 -7.24
C THR A 28 6.65 12.27 -6.66
N VAL A 29 7.18 11.18 -6.15
CA VAL A 29 8.55 11.08 -5.63
C VAL A 29 9.16 9.84 -6.27
N GLY A 30 10.32 10.01 -6.90
CA GLY A 30 11.09 8.93 -7.49
C GLY A 30 12.55 9.12 -7.12
N THR A 31 13.01 8.39 -6.10
CA THR A 31 14.32 8.63 -5.47
C THR A 31 14.98 7.34 -5.06
N GLU A 32 16.31 7.37 -4.90
CA GLU A 32 17.06 6.23 -4.41
C GLU A 32 17.62 6.52 -3.02
N PHE A 33 17.47 5.57 -2.12
CA PHE A 33 18.04 5.61 -0.78
C PHE A 33 19.00 4.44 -0.57
N VAL A 34 19.84 4.52 0.46
CA VAL A 34 20.70 3.40 0.88
C VAL A 34 20.05 2.71 2.06
N GLU A 35 19.89 1.39 2.01
CA GLU A 35 19.27 0.64 3.10
C GLU A 35 20.14 0.63 4.36
N ILE A 36 19.50 0.68 5.53
CA ILE A 36 20.16 0.40 6.81
C ILE A 36 20.03 -1.09 7.06
N GLY A 37 20.98 -1.87 6.54
CA GLY A 37 21.08 -3.30 6.82
C GLY A 37 22.03 -3.59 7.98
N GLU A 38 21.71 -4.61 8.77
CA GLU A 38 22.69 -5.30 9.64
C GLU A 38 23.57 -6.27 8.84
N SER A 39 23.14 -6.61 7.61
CA SER A 39 23.89 -7.47 6.69
C SER A 39 25.04 -6.72 6.02
N SER A 40 26.11 -7.46 5.70
CA SER A 40 27.28 -6.98 4.94
C SER A 40 26.98 -6.55 3.49
N ASP A 41 25.76 -6.79 2.99
CA ASP A 41 25.32 -6.39 1.66
C ASP A 41 24.95 -4.90 1.60
N LEU A 42 25.55 -4.17 0.66
CA LEU A 42 25.19 -2.78 0.38
C LEU A 42 24.04 -2.74 -0.64
N LYS A 43 22.87 -2.29 -0.18
CA LYS A 43 21.63 -2.23 -0.96
C LYS A 43 21.17 -0.79 -1.15
N LYS A 44 20.83 -0.44 -2.39
CA LYS A 44 20.05 0.75 -2.73
C LYS A 44 18.58 0.36 -2.82
N VAL A 45 17.71 1.26 -2.40
CA VAL A 45 16.26 1.11 -2.48
C VAL A 45 15.76 2.22 -3.39
N ARG A 46 15.23 1.85 -4.56
CA ARG A 46 14.45 2.77 -5.38
C ARG A 46 13.08 2.90 -4.75
N TYR A 47 12.71 4.12 -4.37
CA TYR A 47 11.45 4.47 -3.75
C TYR A 47 10.65 5.33 -4.72
N ASP A 48 9.52 4.77 -5.14
CA ASP A 48 8.54 5.45 -5.99
C ASP A 48 7.25 5.64 -5.17
N LEU A 49 6.86 6.89 -4.97
CA LEU A 49 5.65 7.28 -4.25
C LEU A 49 4.82 8.18 -5.16
N THR A 50 3.51 7.97 -5.15
CA THR A 50 2.56 8.88 -5.76
C THR A 50 1.40 9.11 -4.83
N ILE A 51 1.10 10.37 -4.58
CA ILE A 51 -0.01 10.81 -3.77
C ILE A 51 -0.95 11.58 -4.70
N THR A 52 -2.17 11.11 -4.87
CA THR A 52 -3.20 11.83 -5.62
C THR A 52 -4.25 12.36 -4.66
N VAL A 53 -4.61 13.63 -4.83
CA VAL A 53 -5.59 14.31 -3.98
C VAL A 53 -6.80 14.64 -4.83
N ASP A 54 -7.85 13.82 -4.71
CA ASP A 54 -9.09 13.98 -5.48
C ASP A 54 -10.12 14.76 -4.68
N GLU A 55 -10.45 15.94 -5.18
CA GLU A 55 -11.42 16.86 -4.57
C GLU A 55 -12.86 16.38 -4.72
N THR A 56 -13.18 15.66 -5.81
CA THR A 56 -14.54 15.20 -6.08
C THR A 56 -14.96 14.13 -5.09
N SER A 57 -14.09 13.15 -4.84
CA SER A 57 -14.32 12.08 -3.87
C SER A 57 -13.89 12.44 -2.44
N ARG A 58 -13.29 13.62 -2.25
CA ARG A 58 -12.64 14.06 -0.99
C ARG A 58 -11.73 12.97 -0.43
N SER A 59 -10.86 12.45 -1.30
CA SER A 59 -9.97 11.34 -0.95
C SER A 59 -8.53 11.61 -1.32
N VAL A 60 -7.63 11.10 -0.48
CA VAL A 60 -6.19 11.06 -0.72
C VAL A 60 -5.84 9.59 -0.98
N VAL A 61 -5.33 9.33 -2.17
CA VAL A 61 -4.89 8.00 -2.58
C VAL A 61 -3.37 8.01 -2.63
N VAL A 62 -2.76 7.01 -2.00
CA VAL A 62 -1.31 6.87 -1.97
C VAL A 62 -0.91 5.55 -2.59
N TYR A 63 0.02 5.61 -3.52
CA TYR A 63 0.73 4.47 -4.07
C TYR A 63 2.19 4.54 -3.61
N VAL A 64 2.70 3.43 -3.10
CA VAL A 64 4.09 3.30 -2.66
C VAL A 64 4.67 2.02 -3.25
N SER A 65 5.86 2.14 -3.83
CA SER A 65 6.62 1.01 -4.36
C SER A 65 8.09 1.15 -3.97
N THR A 66 8.69 0.05 -3.52
CA THR A 66 10.12 -0.05 -3.26
C THR A 66 10.71 -1.18 -4.08
N VAL A 67 11.78 -0.90 -4.82
CA VAL A 67 12.55 -1.89 -5.59
C VAL A 67 13.98 -1.90 -5.09
N ASP A 68 14.48 -3.10 -4.76
CA ASP A 68 15.83 -3.26 -4.27
C ASP A 68 16.81 -3.36 -5.44
N LYS A 69 17.87 -2.55 -5.35
CA LYS A 69 19.03 -2.54 -6.23
C LYS A 69 20.25 -2.92 -5.41
N TYR A 70 20.77 -4.11 -5.64
CA TYR A 70 21.99 -4.54 -4.97
C TYR A 70 23.20 -3.81 -5.59
N ILE A 71 24.10 -3.28 -4.77
CA ILE A 71 25.32 -2.62 -5.22
C ILE A 71 26.49 -3.60 -5.13
N ILE A 72 26.61 -4.26 -3.97
CA ILE A 72 27.68 -5.22 -3.67
C ILE A 72 27.08 -6.31 -2.77
N THR A 73 27.31 -7.57 -3.10
CA THR A 73 27.06 -8.71 -2.20
C THR A 73 28.29 -8.99 -1.35
N ALA A 74 28.10 -9.58 -0.17
CA ALA A 74 29.17 -9.94 0.75
C ALA A 74 30.31 -10.77 0.11
N ASP A 75 30.00 -11.49 -0.97
CA ASP A 75 30.96 -12.31 -1.74
C ASP A 75 31.82 -11.50 -2.73
N GLY A 76 31.68 -10.16 -2.77
CA GLY A 76 32.43 -9.28 -3.67
C GLY A 76 32.05 -9.39 -5.15
N THR A 77 30.98 -10.12 -5.46
CA THR A 77 30.46 -10.26 -6.82
C THR A 77 29.48 -9.14 -7.13
N LEU A 78 29.44 -8.69 -8.39
CA LEU A 78 28.38 -7.80 -8.84
C LEU A 78 27.06 -8.59 -8.80
N PRO A 79 26.07 -8.19 -8.00
CA PRO A 79 24.82 -8.91 -7.91
C PRO A 79 24.07 -8.90 -9.25
N PRO A 80 23.26 -9.93 -9.53
CA PRO A 80 22.30 -9.84 -10.64
C PRO A 80 21.41 -8.60 -10.42
N GLY A 81 21.05 -7.93 -11.52
CA GLY A 81 20.32 -6.66 -11.51
C GLY A 81 19.02 -6.65 -10.69
N GLU A 82 18.33 -5.49 -10.71
CA GLU A 82 17.13 -5.17 -9.92
C GLU A 82 16.31 -6.40 -9.53
N SER A 83 16.16 -6.68 -8.23
CA SER A 83 15.35 -7.84 -7.85
C SER A 83 13.90 -7.50 -8.16
N GLY A 84 13.30 -8.20 -9.14
CA GLY A 84 11.89 -8.02 -9.52
C GLY A 84 10.88 -8.36 -8.43
N LYS A 85 11.33 -8.72 -7.22
CA LYS A 85 10.50 -8.90 -6.04
C LYS A 85 10.50 -7.59 -5.23
N PRO A 86 9.33 -6.97 -5.01
CA PRO A 86 9.24 -5.83 -4.11
C PRO A 86 9.55 -6.30 -2.69
N ALA A 87 10.65 -5.80 -2.12
CA ALA A 87 10.93 -5.99 -0.69
C ALA A 87 10.07 -5.05 0.16
N HIS A 88 10.20 -5.15 1.49
CA HIS A 88 9.37 -4.43 2.46
C HIS A 88 9.21 -2.94 2.12
N VAL A 89 7.97 -2.50 1.88
CA VAL A 89 7.63 -1.11 1.50
C VAL A 89 8.00 -0.11 2.60
N PHE A 90 7.94 -0.55 3.86
CA PHE A 90 8.19 0.25 5.04
C PHE A 90 9.46 -0.24 5.73
N ARG A 91 10.54 0.52 5.58
CA ARG A 91 11.83 0.24 6.17
C ARG A 91 12.60 1.54 6.40
N LYS A 92 13.64 1.45 7.24
CA LYS A 92 14.54 2.56 7.53
C LYS A 92 15.67 2.61 6.51
N VAL A 93 15.95 3.81 6.02
CA VAL A 93 16.99 4.07 5.02
C VAL A 93 17.87 5.23 5.46
N LYS A 94 19.09 5.28 4.93
CA LYS A 94 19.99 6.42 5.05
C LYS A 94 19.64 7.45 3.99
N HIS A 95 19.50 8.69 4.43
CA HIS A 95 19.31 9.85 3.58
C HIS A 95 20.34 10.91 3.94
N ILE A 96 20.91 11.56 2.93
CA ILE A 96 21.89 12.63 3.12
C ILE A 96 21.14 13.95 2.99
N MET A 97 21.19 14.75 4.05
CA MET A 97 20.67 16.11 4.05
C MET A 97 21.84 17.09 4.00
N ILE A 98 21.71 18.12 3.17
CA ILE A 98 22.71 19.18 3.02
C ILE A 98 22.20 20.41 3.75
N GLY A 99 22.92 20.84 4.80
CA GLY A 99 22.60 22.05 5.56
C GLY A 99 22.80 23.33 4.75
N PRO A 100 22.30 24.48 5.23
CA PRO A 100 22.49 25.78 4.57
C PRO A 100 23.97 26.17 4.47
N ASP A 101 24.80 25.69 5.39
CA ASP A 101 26.25 25.91 5.41
C ASP A 101 27.03 24.97 4.47
N GLY A 102 26.33 24.09 3.74
CA GLY A 102 26.92 23.10 2.85
C GLY A 102 27.39 21.81 3.55
N GLU A 103 27.25 21.73 4.88
CA GLU A 103 27.56 20.52 5.63
C GLU A 103 26.57 19.39 5.30
N SER A 104 27.10 18.19 5.06
CA SER A 104 26.27 17.00 4.82
C SER A 104 26.07 16.23 6.12
N THR A 105 24.81 15.93 6.44
CA THR A 105 24.42 15.14 7.60
C THR A 105 23.71 13.87 7.13
N LEU A 106 24.12 12.75 7.71
CA LEU A 106 23.51 11.45 7.42
C LEU A 106 22.37 11.22 8.41
N VAL A 107 21.14 11.17 7.90
CA VAL A 107 19.93 10.99 8.69
C VAL A 107 19.30 9.63 8.39
N THR A 108 18.73 9.02 9.41
CA THR A 108 17.90 7.82 9.27
C THR A 108 16.47 8.24 8.99
N LEU A 109 15.93 7.87 7.84
CA LEU A 109 14.58 8.14 7.40
C LEU A 109 13.74 6.85 7.45
N ASP A 110 12.56 6.88 8.07
CA ASP A 110 11.58 5.81 7.93
C ASP A 110 10.69 6.09 6.72
N LEU A 111 10.71 5.20 5.72
CA LEU A 111 9.89 5.37 4.51
C LEU A 111 8.38 5.32 4.80
N ALA A 112 7.96 4.77 5.95
CA ALA A 112 6.55 4.81 6.37
C ALA A 112 6.07 6.21 6.78
N ASP A 113 6.97 7.12 7.17
CA ASP A 113 6.60 8.44 7.69
C ASP A 113 5.98 9.34 6.62
N ILE A 114 6.39 9.17 5.36
CA ILE A 114 5.87 9.96 4.24
C ILE A 114 4.38 9.65 3.98
N PRO A 115 3.97 8.39 3.72
CA PRO A 115 2.55 8.06 3.57
C PRO A 115 1.75 8.27 4.85
N ASN A 116 2.35 8.11 6.04
CA ASN A 116 1.70 8.44 7.31
C ASN A 116 1.40 9.93 7.44
N THR A 117 2.28 10.80 6.93
CA THR A 117 2.03 12.25 6.87
C THR A 117 0.81 12.54 6.00
N ALA A 118 0.76 11.97 4.79
CA ALA A 118 -0.40 12.13 3.90
C ALA A 118 -1.71 11.65 4.54
N LYS A 119 -1.66 10.52 5.25
CA LYS A 119 -2.80 9.99 6.04
C LYS A 119 -3.24 10.94 7.14
N ALA A 120 -2.29 11.46 7.93
CA ALA A 120 -2.59 12.39 9.00
C ALA A 120 -3.21 13.70 8.47
N CYS A 121 -2.68 14.23 7.36
CA CYS A 121 -3.24 15.40 6.68
C CYS A 121 -4.68 15.12 6.23
N ALA A 122 -4.91 14.00 5.53
CA ALA A 122 -6.24 13.62 5.06
C ALA A 122 -7.25 13.53 6.22
N VAL A 123 -6.91 12.81 7.29
CA VAL A 123 -7.76 12.65 8.47
C VAL A 123 -8.05 14.00 9.14
N ARG A 124 -7.04 14.87 9.29
CA ARG A 124 -7.20 16.19 9.93
C ARG A 124 -8.22 17.07 9.20
N TYR A 125 -8.27 16.98 7.88
CA TYR A 125 -9.22 17.75 7.06
C TYR A 125 -10.52 17.01 6.78
N GLY A 126 -10.74 15.82 7.34
CA GLY A 126 -11.95 15.01 7.14
C GLY A 126 -12.02 14.34 5.77
N TRP A 127 -10.88 14.10 5.12
CA TRP A 127 -10.78 13.41 3.83
C TRP A 127 -10.55 11.92 4.04
N LYS A 128 -11.07 11.12 3.09
CA LYS A 128 -10.81 9.68 3.07
C LYS A 128 -9.34 9.43 2.71
N PHE A 129 -8.73 8.41 3.31
CA PHE A 129 -7.38 7.99 2.95
C PHE A 129 -7.42 6.55 2.43
N SER A 130 -6.72 6.29 1.33
CA SER A 130 -6.56 4.93 0.79
C SER A 130 -5.15 4.70 0.28
N THR A 131 -4.67 3.47 0.41
CA THR A 131 -3.39 3.04 -0.13
C THR A 131 -3.65 2.01 -1.22
N VAL A 132 -3.03 2.20 -2.39
CA VAL A 132 -3.20 1.33 -3.55
C VAL A 132 -1.88 0.61 -3.83
N LEU A 133 -1.97 -0.67 -4.17
CA LEU A 133 -0.82 -1.52 -4.45
C LEU A 133 -0.40 -1.53 -5.93
N ASN A 134 -1.25 -1.04 -6.83
CA ASN A 134 -0.96 -0.97 -8.25
C ASN A 134 -1.68 0.22 -8.90
N MET A 135 -0.92 1.13 -9.52
CA MET A 135 -1.46 2.31 -10.21
C MET A 135 -2.26 1.99 -11.47
N SER A 136 -2.08 0.80 -12.08
CA SER A 136 -2.86 0.40 -13.25
C SER A 136 -4.32 0.09 -12.92
N LYS A 137 -4.62 -0.21 -11.65
CA LYS A 137 -5.98 -0.27 -11.16
C LYS A 137 -6.36 1.13 -10.71
N LYS A 138 -7.33 1.75 -11.40
CA LYS A 138 -8.01 2.92 -10.85
C LYS A 138 -8.31 2.63 -9.37
N PRO A 139 -7.95 3.54 -8.44
CA PRO A 139 -8.28 3.34 -7.04
C PRO A 139 -9.76 2.97 -6.96
N PRO A 140 -10.15 1.95 -6.19
CA PRO A 140 -11.57 1.70 -6.00
C PRO A 140 -12.14 3.00 -5.45
N VAL A 141 -12.96 3.67 -6.25
CA VAL A 141 -13.79 4.77 -5.77
C VAL A 141 -14.52 4.14 -4.59
N LEU A 142 -14.15 4.53 -3.37
CA LEU A 142 -14.81 4.05 -2.16
C LEU A 142 -16.14 4.79 -2.10
N LEU A 143 -17.01 4.37 -3.01
CA LEU A 143 -18.43 4.64 -3.03
C LEU A 143 -18.91 4.39 -1.61
N SER A 144 -19.60 5.39 -1.07
CA SER A 144 -20.32 5.23 0.19
C SER A 144 -21.18 3.96 0.09
N ALA A 145 -21.43 3.28 1.22
CA ALA A 145 -22.25 2.06 1.22
C ALA A 145 -23.61 2.28 0.51
N SER A 146 -24.14 3.51 0.55
CA SER A 146 -25.33 3.96 -0.19
C SER A 146 -25.18 4.00 -1.72
N GLU A 147 -24.00 4.32 -2.25
CA GLU A 147 -23.75 4.36 -3.70
C GLU A 147 -23.53 2.95 -4.27
N ARG A 148 -22.92 2.03 -3.50
CA ARG A 148 -22.84 0.61 -3.89
C ARG A 148 -24.21 -0.04 -4.06
N VAL A 149 -25.20 0.35 -3.23
CA VAL A 149 -26.58 -0.13 -3.36
C VAL A 149 -27.26 0.43 -4.62
N LYS A 150 -26.91 1.64 -5.05
CA LYS A 150 -27.43 2.23 -6.30
C LYS A 150 -26.85 1.54 -7.54
N GLU A 151 -25.56 1.22 -7.57
CA GLU A 151 -24.97 0.46 -8.69
C GLU A 151 -25.54 -0.96 -8.79
N LEU A 152 -25.84 -1.60 -7.66
CA LEU A 152 -26.51 -2.92 -7.68
C LEU A 152 -27.94 -2.87 -8.21
N ARG A 153 -28.65 -1.75 -8.05
CA ARG A 153 -30.01 -1.56 -8.58
C ARG A 153 -30.07 -1.27 -10.07
N ILE A 154 -28.98 -0.78 -10.69
CA ILE A 154 -28.95 -0.49 -12.13
C ILE A 154 -28.87 -1.79 -12.96
N ASN A 155 -28.55 -2.93 -12.33
CA ASN A 155 -28.54 -4.24 -12.99
C ASN A 155 -29.87 -5.03 -12.85
N GLU A 156 -30.96 -4.40 -12.37
CA GLU A 156 -32.27 -5.07 -12.22
C GLU A 156 -33.06 -5.22 -13.54
N ASP A 157 -32.53 -4.74 -14.68
CA ASP A 157 -33.07 -5.05 -16.01
C ASP A 157 -32.50 -6.36 -16.60
N MET A 158 -32.07 -7.30 -15.76
CA MET A 158 -31.85 -8.68 -16.20
C MET A 158 -33.21 -9.37 -16.33
N ASP A 159 -33.64 -9.53 -17.58
CA ASP A 159 -34.77 -10.32 -18.01
C ASP A 159 -34.67 -11.74 -17.41
N LEU A 160 -35.45 -12.01 -16.35
CA LEU A 160 -35.49 -13.31 -15.63
C LEU A 160 -36.38 -14.34 -16.34
N SER A 161 -36.72 -14.09 -17.62
CA SER A 161 -37.53 -14.98 -18.44
C SER A 161 -36.85 -16.33 -18.75
N ASP A 162 -35.52 -16.41 -18.62
CA ASP A 162 -34.75 -17.66 -18.84
C ASP A 162 -34.59 -18.55 -17.59
N VAL A 163 -35.10 -18.16 -16.41
CA VAL A 163 -34.90 -18.90 -15.15
C VAL A 163 -36.11 -19.77 -14.75
N TYR A 164 -37.29 -19.54 -15.35
CA TYR A 164 -38.49 -20.37 -15.10
C TYR A 164 -38.80 -21.30 -16.27
N GLY A 165 -37.93 -22.31 -16.46
CA GLY A 165 -38.12 -23.33 -17.48
C GLY A 165 -37.41 -24.63 -17.13
N LEU A 166 -37.82 -25.29 -16.05
CA LEU A 166 -37.86 -26.75 -15.85
C LEU A 166 -37.94 -27.07 -14.36
N VAL A 167 -39.13 -27.48 -13.94
CA VAL A 167 -39.33 -28.27 -12.73
C VAL A 167 -38.88 -29.68 -13.08
N ASP A 168 -37.87 -30.20 -12.39
CA ASP A 168 -37.84 -31.62 -12.05
C ASP A 168 -36.95 -31.91 -10.84
N GLU A 169 -37.45 -32.79 -10.00
CA GLU A 169 -36.98 -33.14 -8.66
C GLU A 169 -35.51 -33.58 -8.63
N LEU A 170 -34.66 -32.92 -7.83
CA LEU A 170 -33.43 -33.55 -7.33
C LEU A 170 -33.17 -33.20 -5.87
N THR A 171 -33.32 -34.25 -5.06
CA THR A 171 -33.07 -34.35 -3.62
C THR A 171 -31.70 -33.81 -3.18
N VAL A 172 -31.69 -33.02 -2.08
CA VAL A 172 -30.47 -32.50 -1.46
C VAL A 172 -29.89 -33.54 -0.47
N PRO A 173 -28.64 -34.03 -0.65
CA PRO A 173 -28.02 -34.88 0.36
C PRO A 173 -27.53 -34.06 1.56
N LYS A 174 -28.08 -34.33 2.75
CA LYS A 174 -27.59 -33.81 4.03
C LYS A 174 -26.17 -34.32 4.31
N ARG A 175 -25.18 -33.43 4.29
CA ARG A 175 -23.81 -33.74 4.74
C ARG A 175 -23.76 -33.89 6.28
N PRO A 176 -23.10 -34.93 6.82
CA PRO A 176 -23.02 -35.13 8.27
C PRO A 176 -22.09 -34.10 8.95
N ARG A 177 -22.57 -33.55 10.08
CA ARG A 177 -21.82 -32.63 10.95
C ARG A 177 -20.59 -33.32 11.54
N ARG A 178 -19.40 -32.81 11.22
CA ARG A 178 -18.11 -33.25 11.78
C ARG A 178 -18.07 -32.86 13.27
N LYS A 179 -18.06 -33.85 14.18
CA LYS A 179 -17.89 -33.64 15.62
C LYS A 179 -16.49 -33.06 15.89
N LYS A 180 -16.43 -31.87 16.51
CA LYS A 180 -15.18 -31.29 17.03
C LYS A 180 -14.68 -32.16 18.18
N GLY A 181 -13.62 -32.94 17.92
CA GLY A 181 -12.86 -33.60 18.98
C GLY A 181 -12.13 -32.55 19.81
N GLY A 182 -12.52 -32.42 21.08
CA GLY A 182 -12.00 -31.44 22.02
C GLY A 182 -10.49 -31.59 22.26
N PHE A 183 -9.84 -30.43 22.33
CA PHE A 183 -8.41 -30.22 22.56
C PHE A 183 -7.84 -30.97 23.79
N PHE A 184 -8.68 -31.29 24.78
CA PHE A 184 -8.27 -31.97 26.02
C PHE A 184 -8.07 -33.49 25.90
N SER A 185 -8.52 -34.13 24.81
CA SER A 185 -8.36 -35.59 24.64
C SER A 185 -6.94 -36.03 24.29
N ARG A 186 -6.04 -35.09 23.92
CA ARG A 186 -4.64 -35.39 23.57
C ARG A 186 -3.65 -35.28 24.73
N LEU A 187 -4.08 -34.79 25.90
CA LEU A 187 -3.19 -34.55 27.05
C LEU A 187 -3.08 -35.71 28.04
N PHE A 188 -3.97 -36.72 27.97
CA PHE A 188 -4.00 -37.82 28.95
C PHE A 188 -3.75 -39.22 28.40
N ARG A 189 -3.24 -39.37 27.17
CA ARG A 189 -2.85 -40.70 26.66
C ARG A 189 -1.40 -41.02 27.05
N ARG A 190 -1.19 -41.29 28.35
CA ARG A 190 0.07 -41.86 28.89
C ARG A 190 -0.18 -43.32 29.33
N LYS A 191 0.73 -44.19 28.88
CA LYS A 191 1.08 -45.55 29.36
C LYS A 191 -0.02 -46.63 29.38
N LYS A 192 0.18 -47.65 28.54
CA LYS A 192 0.65 -48.96 29.00
C LYS A 192 1.38 -49.66 27.86
#